data_AF-A0A3N7GFP7-F1
#
_entry.id   AF-A0A3N7GFP7-F1
#
_cell.length_a   1.000
_cell.length_b   1.000
_cell.length_c   1.000
_cell.angle_alpha   90.00
_cell.angle_beta   90.00
_cell.angle_gamma   90.00
#
_symmetry.space_group_name_H-M   'P 1'
#
loop_
_entity.id
_entity.type
_entity.pdbx_description
1 polymer ?
#
loop_
_entity_poly.entity_id
_entity_poly.type
_entity_poly.pdbx_seq_one_letter_code
_entity_poly.pdbx_strand_id
1 'polypeptide(L)'
;GQKMGDMKMLDTMIKDGLWDAFHDYHMGTTAENVASKWGITRAEQDEFAVASQNKAEAAQKAGKFADEIVPVTIKTRKGETVVDADEYIRHGATLEAMEKLRPAFSKEGTVTAGNASGLNDGAAAVLVMTEDEAARRGLTPLARIASYATAGVDPQIMGTGPIPASRRALERAGWSVGDLDLVEANEAFAAQAIAVNRDMGWDPAIVNVNGGAVAIGHPIGASGARILNTLLFEMQRRDAKKGLATLCIGGGMGVALCLERP
;
A
#
# COMPACT_ATOMS: atom_id res chain seq x y z
N GLY A 1 -3.48 -36.34 -16.70
CA GLY A 1 -3.40 -37.04 -15.40
C GLY A 1 -2.00 -37.55 -15.19
N GLN A 2 -1.48 -37.47 -13.95
CA GLN A 2 -0.19 -38.05 -13.57
C GLN A 2 -0.28 -39.57 -13.63
N LYS A 3 0.61 -40.23 -14.39
CA LYS A 3 0.53 -41.69 -14.62
C LYS A 3 1.02 -42.52 -13.42
N MET A 4 2.07 -42.08 -12.72
CA MET A 4 2.61 -42.69 -11.49
C MET A 4 3.55 -41.69 -10.78
N GLY A 5 3.70 -41.78 -9.46
CA GLY A 5 4.56 -40.90 -8.65
C GLY A 5 3.83 -39.70 -8.03
N ASP A 6 4.54 -38.97 -7.17
CA ASP A 6 3.99 -37.85 -6.40
C ASP A 6 3.53 -36.67 -7.27
N MET A 7 2.53 -35.94 -6.79
CA MET A 7 2.03 -34.70 -7.41
C MET A 7 2.01 -33.58 -6.37
N LYS A 8 2.42 -32.38 -6.77
CA LYS A 8 2.25 -31.17 -5.97
C LYS A 8 0.94 -30.49 -6.33
N MET A 9 0.10 -30.20 -5.34
CA MET A 9 -0.94 -29.18 -5.47
C MET A 9 -0.30 -27.82 -5.23
N LEU A 10 -0.52 -26.89 -6.16
CA LEU A 10 0.01 -25.53 -6.07
C LEU A 10 -1.04 -24.62 -5.44
N ASP A 11 -0.59 -23.81 -4.48
CA ASP A 11 -1.36 -22.68 -3.98
C ASP A 11 -1.25 -21.52 -4.99
N THR A 12 -2.37 -21.16 -5.62
CA THR A 12 -2.39 -20.10 -6.65
C THR A 12 -2.19 -18.71 -6.05
N MET A 13 -2.65 -18.46 -4.82
CA MET A 13 -2.42 -17.18 -4.16
C MET A 13 -0.92 -16.95 -3.96
N ILE A 14 -0.19 -17.98 -3.52
CA ILE A 14 1.27 -17.89 -3.39
C ILE A 14 1.92 -17.82 -4.78
N LYS A 15 1.64 -18.80 -5.64
CA LYS A 15 2.35 -18.98 -6.92
C LYS A 15 2.16 -17.80 -7.87
N ASP A 16 0.95 -17.24 -7.92
CA ASP A 16 0.59 -16.23 -8.91
C ASP A 16 0.67 -14.80 -8.34
N GLY A 17 0.58 -14.64 -7.01
CA GLY A 17 0.54 -13.32 -6.36
C GLY A 17 1.76 -12.97 -5.50
N LEU A 18 2.42 -13.94 -4.89
CA LEU A 18 3.38 -13.70 -3.79
C LEU A 18 4.76 -14.35 -4.00
N TRP A 19 4.99 -14.96 -5.16
CA TRP A 19 6.21 -15.68 -5.47
C TRP A 19 6.98 -14.99 -6.61
N ASP A 20 8.28 -14.80 -6.43
CA ASP A 20 9.12 -14.22 -7.46
C ASP A 20 9.36 -15.25 -8.57
N ALA A 21 8.96 -14.93 -9.79
CA ALA A 21 9.08 -15.84 -10.92
C ALA A 21 10.53 -16.05 -11.39
N PHE A 22 11.47 -15.18 -11.00
CA PHE A 22 12.85 -15.18 -11.48
C PHE A 22 13.82 -15.83 -10.50
N HIS A 23 13.61 -15.64 -9.20
CA HIS A 23 14.51 -16.08 -8.13
C HIS A 23 13.95 -17.19 -7.24
N ASP A 24 12.73 -17.65 -7.50
CA ASP A 24 12.09 -18.78 -6.82
C ASP A 24 12.02 -18.65 -5.29
N TYR A 25 11.56 -17.49 -4.80
CA TYR A 25 11.27 -17.27 -3.38
C TYR A 25 10.06 -16.36 -3.16
N HIS A 26 9.59 -16.26 -1.91
CA HIS A 26 8.47 -15.41 -1.53
C HIS A 26 8.81 -13.91 -1.59
N MET A 27 7.84 -13.04 -1.86
CA MET A 27 8.03 -11.57 -1.83
C MET A 27 8.64 -11.05 -0.53
N GLY A 28 8.37 -11.72 0.60
CA GLY A 28 8.98 -11.42 1.89
C GLY A 28 10.52 -11.50 1.89
N THR A 29 11.12 -12.36 1.08
CA THR A 29 12.57 -12.42 0.89
C THR A 29 13.10 -11.18 0.18
N THR A 30 12.34 -10.57 -0.75
CA THR A 30 12.72 -9.28 -1.35
C THR A 30 12.74 -8.15 -0.32
N ALA A 31 11.84 -8.20 0.67
CA ALA A 31 11.83 -7.23 1.76
C ALA A 31 13.05 -7.39 2.68
N GLU A 32 13.50 -8.62 2.95
CA GLU A 32 14.76 -8.88 3.66
C GLU A 32 15.98 -8.37 2.87
N ASN A 33 15.99 -8.55 1.54
CA ASN A 33 17.06 -8.02 0.68
C ASN A 33 17.13 -6.49 0.77
N VAL A 34 15.97 -5.81 0.75
CA VAL A 34 15.89 -4.36 0.92
C VAL A 34 16.34 -3.97 2.33
N ALA A 35 15.88 -4.66 3.37
CA ALA A 35 16.28 -4.39 4.75
C ALA A 35 17.81 -4.49 4.92
N SER A 36 18.42 -5.54 4.39
CA SER A 36 19.87 -5.74 4.40
C SER A 36 20.61 -4.63 3.64
N LYS A 37 20.18 -4.30 2.41
CA LYS A 37 20.86 -3.34 1.55
C LYS A 37 20.75 -1.89 2.03
N TRP A 38 19.63 -1.51 2.67
CA TRP A 38 19.42 -0.18 3.24
C TRP A 38 19.75 -0.08 4.74
N GLY A 39 20.24 -1.17 5.35
CA GLY A 39 20.57 -1.21 6.78
C GLY A 39 19.36 -0.93 7.68
N ILE A 40 18.19 -1.42 7.30
CA ILE A 40 16.94 -1.22 8.04
C ILE A 40 16.80 -2.32 9.07
N THR A 41 16.87 -1.94 10.32
CA THR A 41 16.84 -2.86 11.46
C THR A 41 15.43 -3.40 11.71
N ARG A 42 15.34 -4.48 12.48
CA ARG A 42 14.08 -5.02 12.99
C ARG A 42 13.31 -3.98 13.81
N ALA A 43 14.00 -3.25 14.69
CA ALA A 43 13.38 -2.24 15.55
C ALA A 43 12.71 -1.13 14.74
N GLU A 44 13.39 -0.61 13.71
CA GLU A 44 12.82 0.42 12.83
C GLU A 44 11.58 -0.08 12.08
N GLN A 45 11.57 -1.35 11.65
CA GLN A 45 10.41 -1.96 11.00
C GLN A 45 9.21 -2.09 11.94
N ASP A 46 9.46 -2.49 13.19
CA ASP A 46 8.41 -2.65 14.20
C ASP A 46 7.87 -1.29 14.67
N GLU A 47 8.73 -0.28 14.85
CA GLU A 47 8.32 1.10 15.14
C GLU A 47 7.45 1.69 14.02
N PHE A 48 7.87 1.49 12.76
CA PHE A 48 7.07 1.89 11.60
C PHE A 48 5.70 1.21 11.58
N ALA A 49 5.66 -0.09 11.88
CA ALA A 49 4.43 -0.86 11.89
C ALA A 49 3.45 -0.40 12.99
N VAL A 50 3.96 -0.14 14.20
CA VAL A 50 3.16 0.41 15.31
C VAL A 50 2.62 1.79 14.94
N ALA A 51 3.44 2.65 14.34
CA ALA A 51 2.98 3.96 13.87
C ALA A 51 1.86 3.84 12.82
N SER A 52 1.96 2.90 11.87
CA SER A 52 0.91 2.65 10.88
C SER A 52 -0.39 2.18 11.54
N GLN A 53 -0.32 1.22 12.46
CA GLN A 53 -1.47 0.72 13.23
C GLN A 53 -2.15 1.84 14.03
N ASN A 54 -1.38 2.65 14.75
CA ASN A 54 -1.92 3.71 15.59
C ASN A 54 -2.54 4.85 14.76
N LYS A 55 -1.96 5.18 13.58
CA LYS A 55 -2.58 6.12 12.64
C LYS A 55 -3.91 5.58 12.09
N ALA A 56 -3.95 4.29 11.73
CA ALA A 56 -5.17 3.63 11.24
C ALA A 56 -6.27 3.55 12.31
N GLU A 57 -5.92 3.19 13.55
CA GLU A 57 -6.83 3.19 14.68
C GLU A 57 -7.42 4.59 14.94
N ALA A 58 -6.57 5.62 14.95
CA ALA A 58 -7.01 7.00 15.13
C ALA A 58 -7.94 7.45 13.99
N ALA A 59 -7.60 7.14 12.74
CA ALA A 59 -8.42 7.45 11.58
C ALA A 59 -9.79 6.75 11.62
N GLN A 60 -9.81 5.45 11.96
CA GLN A 60 -11.04 4.67 12.08
C GLN A 60 -11.94 5.21 13.20
N LYS A 61 -11.39 5.50 14.39
CA LYS A 61 -12.14 6.08 15.51
C LYS A 61 -12.66 7.49 15.22
N ALA A 62 -11.95 8.26 14.40
CA ALA A 62 -12.37 9.58 13.94
C ALA A 62 -13.35 9.54 12.75
N GLY A 63 -13.72 8.36 12.26
CA GLY A 63 -14.64 8.21 11.13
C GLY A 63 -14.05 8.63 9.78
N LYS A 64 -12.72 8.68 9.65
CA LYS A 64 -12.05 9.16 8.44
C LYS A 64 -12.25 8.29 7.20
N PHE A 65 -12.65 7.04 7.37
CA PHE A 65 -12.93 6.13 6.25
C PHE A 65 -14.42 6.09 5.86
N ALA A 66 -15.29 6.76 6.61
CA ALA A 66 -16.74 6.68 6.40
C ALA A 66 -17.18 7.21 5.01
N ASP A 67 -16.45 8.19 4.47
CA ASP A 67 -16.76 8.78 3.17
C ASP A 67 -16.30 7.90 1.99
N GLU A 68 -15.30 7.04 2.20
CA GLU A 68 -14.67 6.23 1.13
C GLU A 68 -15.11 4.75 1.13
N ILE A 69 -15.64 4.24 2.25
CA ILE A 69 -16.12 2.87 2.37
C ILE A 69 -17.60 2.77 1.98
N VAL A 70 -17.89 1.89 1.02
CA VAL A 70 -19.25 1.47 0.68
C VAL A 70 -19.56 0.16 1.41
N PRO A 71 -20.62 0.08 2.24
CA PRO A 71 -20.97 -1.14 2.96
C PRO A 71 -21.29 -2.33 2.04
N VAL A 72 -20.84 -3.52 2.42
CA VAL A 72 -21.14 -4.78 1.73
C VAL A 72 -22.09 -5.62 2.60
N THR A 73 -23.32 -5.85 2.12
CA THR A 73 -24.30 -6.69 2.81
C THR A 73 -24.20 -8.15 2.36
N ILE A 74 -23.79 -9.02 3.28
CA ILE A 74 -23.67 -10.46 3.10
C ILE A 74 -24.96 -11.13 3.57
N LYS A 75 -25.67 -11.77 2.64
CA LYS A 75 -26.88 -12.54 2.95
C LYS A 75 -26.53 -13.98 3.26
N THR A 76 -26.87 -14.42 4.47
CA THR A 76 -26.68 -15.82 4.92
C THR A 76 -28.03 -16.48 5.21
N ARG A 77 -28.03 -17.81 5.39
CA ARG A 77 -29.23 -18.52 5.87
C ARG A 77 -29.73 -18.05 7.24
N LYS A 78 -28.87 -17.43 8.06
CA LYS A 78 -29.16 -16.98 9.43
C LYS A 78 -29.54 -15.50 9.52
N GLY A 79 -29.49 -14.76 8.40
CA GLY A 79 -29.74 -13.31 8.37
C GLY A 79 -28.72 -12.57 7.51
N GLU A 80 -28.78 -11.24 7.56
CA GLU A 80 -27.86 -10.34 6.85
C GLU A 80 -26.77 -9.83 7.80
N THR A 81 -25.54 -9.72 7.29
CA THR A 81 -24.41 -9.11 7.99
C THR A 81 -23.85 -8.01 7.11
N VAL A 82 -23.66 -6.81 7.65
CA VAL A 82 -23.08 -5.68 6.94
C VAL A 82 -21.61 -5.58 7.32
N VAL A 83 -20.75 -5.49 6.30
CA VAL A 83 -19.32 -5.22 6.45
C VAL A 83 -19.05 -3.81 5.95
N ASP A 84 -18.70 -2.89 6.85
CA ASP A 84 -18.54 -1.45 6.60
C ASP A 84 -17.31 -0.84 7.29
N ALA A 85 -16.41 -1.67 7.81
CA ALA A 85 -15.20 -1.24 8.50
C ALA A 85 -14.02 -2.16 8.18
N ASP A 86 -12.83 -1.58 8.08
CA ASP A 86 -11.58 -2.35 7.95
C ASP A 86 -11.32 -3.18 9.22
N GLU A 87 -11.41 -4.50 9.09
CA GLU A 87 -11.26 -5.43 10.22
C GLU A 87 -9.80 -5.80 10.53
N TYR A 88 -8.85 -5.48 9.64
CA TYR A 88 -7.44 -5.87 9.80
C TYR A 88 -6.67 -4.98 10.79
N ILE A 89 -7.20 -3.79 11.11
CA ILE A 89 -6.57 -2.82 12.00
C ILE A 89 -6.50 -3.38 13.42
N ARG A 90 -5.29 -3.47 13.98
CA ARG A 90 -5.05 -3.96 15.34
C ARG A 90 -5.02 -2.80 16.32
N HIS A 91 -6.15 -2.53 16.96
CA HIS A 91 -6.26 -1.47 17.97
C HIS A 91 -5.35 -1.76 19.17
N GLY A 92 -4.71 -0.72 19.70
CA GLY A 92 -3.80 -0.82 20.84
C GLY A 92 -2.49 -1.54 20.49
N ALA A 93 -2.02 -1.44 19.25
CA ALA A 93 -0.73 -1.99 18.85
C ALA A 93 0.41 -1.36 19.66
N THR A 94 1.28 -2.20 20.25
CA THR A 94 2.44 -1.75 21.02
C THR A 94 3.73 -2.34 20.46
N LEU A 95 4.84 -1.66 20.71
CA LEU A 95 6.16 -2.11 20.27
C LEU A 95 6.53 -3.46 20.92
N GLU A 96 6.23 -3.63 22.21
CA GLU A 96 6.50 -4.86 22.95
C GLU A 96 5.73 -6.07 22.40
N ALA A 97 4.56 -5.83 21.79
CA ALA A 97 3.79 -6.88 21.13
C ALA A 97 4.44 -7.27 19.79
N MET A 98 4.92 -6.29 19.02
CA MET A 98 5.58 -6.52 17.73
C MET A 98 6.91 -7.26 17.91
N GLU A 99 7.74 -6.85 18.87
CA GLU A 99 9.07 -7.43 19.12
C GLU A 99 9.03 -8.94 19.41
N LYS A 100 7.93 -9.43 20.02
CA LYS A 100 7.74 -10.86 20.34
C LYS A 100 7.50 -11.73 19.10
N LEU A 101 7.19 -11.14 17.96
CA LEU A 101 6.89 -11.87 16.74
C LEU A 101 8.16 -12.46 16.12
N ARG A 102 8.03 -13.72 15.69
CA ARG A 102 9.09 -14.44 15.00
C ARG A 102 9.18 -13.96 13.54
N PRO A 103 10.38 -13.96 12.96
CA PRO A 103 10.56 -13.76 11.53
C PRO A 103 9.72 -14.72 10.69
N ALA A 104 9.11 -14.22 9.61
CA ALA A 104 8.17 -14.98 8.78
C ALA A 104 8.82 -15.69 7.59
N PHE A 105 9.92 -15.15 7.05
CA PHE A 105 10.49 -15.61 5.77
C PHE A 105 11.92 -16.15 5.85
N SER A 106 12.66 -15.80 6.90
CA SER A 106 14.00 -16.32 7.19
C SER A 106 14.15 -16.53 8.69
N LYS A 107 14.86 -17.57 9.14
CA LYS A 107 15.03 -17.86 10.59
C LYS A 107 15.69 -16.70 11.36
N GLU A 108 16.60 -16.00 10.70
CA GLU A 108 17.35 -14.84 11.24
C GLU A 108 16.89 -13.54 10.58
N GLY A 109 15.71 -13.55 9.95
CA GLY A 109 15.15 -12.40 9.25
C GLY A 109 14.65 -11.30 10.17
N THR A 110 14.30 -10.17 9.56
CA THR A 110 13.76 -8.98 10.22
C THR A 110 12.26 -8.80 9.95
N VAL A 111 11.74 -9.42 8.90
CA VAL A 111 10.35 -9.28 8.47
C VAL A 111 9.46 -10.26 9.24
N THR A 112 8.39 -9.76 9.83
CA THR A 112 7.42 -10.52 10.65
C THR A 112 5.98 -10.27 10.18
N ALA A 113 5.04 -11.03 10.72
CA ALA A 113 3.60 -10.77 10.52
C ALA A 113 3.09 -9.48 11.22
N GLY A 114 3.95 -8.78 11.96
CA GLY A 114 3.64 -7.49 12.57
C GLY A 114 4.06 -6.30 11.70
N ASN A 115 5.13 -6.47 10.92
CA ASN A 115 5.73 -5.41 10.10
C ASN A 115 5.61 -5.67 8.58
N ALA A 116 4.77 -6.61 8.20
CA ALA A 116 4.31 -6.87 6.84
C ALA A 116 2.79 -6.71 6.75
N SER A 117 2.28 -6.35 5.58
CA SER A 117 0.83 -6.34 5.35
C SER A 117 0.24 -7.75 5.33
N GLY A 118 -1.07 -7.84 5.53
CA GLY A 118 -1.81 -9.10 5.49
C GLY A 118 -2.11 -9.63 4.09
N LEU A 119 -2.81 -10.77 4.09
CA LEU A 119 -3.59 -11.26 2.96
C LEU A 119 -5.02 -10.78 3.19
N ASN A 120 -5.57 -10.00 2.25
CA ASN A 120 -6.81 -9.29 2.46
C ASN A 120 -7.69 -9.34 1.21
N ASP A 121 -8.99 -9.23 1.45
CA ASP A 121 -10.00 -9.12 0.40
C ASP A 121 -10.52 -7.69 0.34
N GLY A 122 -10.75 -7.19 -0.88
CA GLY A 122 -11.27 -5.85 -1.08
C GLY A 122 -11.31 -5.45 -2.54
N ALA A 123 -12.10 -4.43 -2.84
CA ALA A 123 -12.19 -3.81 -4.16
C ALA A 123 -12.22 -2.28 -3.99
N ALA A 124 -11.61 -1.58 -4.94
CA ALA A 124 -11.65 -0.13 -5.01
C ALA A 124 -11.79 0.29 -6.48
N ALA A 125 -12.54 1.35 -6.73
CA ALA A 125 -12.81 1.85 -8.06
C ALA A 125 -12.86 3.39 -8.05
N VAL A 126 -12.57 3.97 -9.22
CA VAL A 126 -12.70 5.39 -9.51
C VAL A 126 -13.43 5.59 -10.83
N LEU A 127 -14.16 6.69 -10.96
CA LEU A 127 -14.72 7.13 -12.24
C LEU A 127 -13.78 8.16 -12.87
N VAL A 128 -13.23 7.85 -14.04
CA VAL A 128 -12.34 8.75 -14.79
C VAL A 128 -13.09 9.34 -15.97
N MET A 129 -12.92 10.63 -16.21
CA MET A 129 -13.51 11.36 -17.32
C MET A 129 -12.55 12.45 -17.80
N THR A 130 -12.77 12.93 -19.03
CA THR A 130 -12.14 14.18 -19.47
C THR A 130 -12.78 15.36 -18.73
N GLU A 131 -12.05 16.46 -18.59
CA GLU A 131 -12.54 17.68 -17.94
C GLU A 131 -13.79 18.23 -18.66
N ASP A 132 -13.77 18.28 -19.99
CA ASP A 132 -14.92 18.71 -20.80
C ASP A 132 -16.19 17.88 -20.54
N GLU A 133 -16.04 16.57 -20.35
CA GLU A 133 -17.18 15.67 -20.07
C GLU A 133 -17.71 15.85 -18.64
N ALA A 134 -16.82 16.09 -17.67
CA ALA A 134 -17.22 16.45 -16.30
C ALA A 134 -18.03 17.75 -16.31
N ALA A 135 -17.52 18.77 -16.98
CA ALA A 135 -18.17 20.08 -17.11
C ALA A 135 -19.53 19.98 -17.82
N ARG A 136 -19.59 19.24 -18.95
CA ARG A 136 -20.85 19.00 -19.68
C ARG A 136 -21.92 18.33 -18.82
N ARG A 137 -21.51 17.49 -17.86
CA ARG A 137 -22.41 16.79 -16.93
C ARG A 137 -22.67 17.55 -15.63
N GLY A 138 -22.03 18.70 -15.41
CA GLY A 138 -22.13 19.46 -14.15
C GLY A 138 -21.56 18.71 -12.95
N LEU A 139 -20.54 17.86 -13.15
CA LEU A 139 -19.88 17.11 -12.09
C LEU A 139 -18.67 17.89 -11.58
N THR A 140 -18.48 17.93 -10.27
CA THR A 140 -17.26 18.46 -9.63
C THR A 140 -16.25 17.32 -9.45
N PRO A 141 -15.12 17.31 -10.19
CA PRO A 141 -14.10 16.27 -10.01
C PRO A 141 -13.45 16.35 -8.63
N LEU A 142 -13.05 15.20 -8.09
CA LEU A 142 -12.30 15.15 -6.83
C LEU A 142 -10.87 15.69 -6.98
N ALA A 143 -10.22 15.36 -8.10
CA ALA A 143 -8.90 15.83 -8.48
C ALA A 143 -8.66 15.66 -9.98
N ARG A 144 -7.63 16.32 -10.50
CA ARG A 144 -7.06 16.14 -11.84
C ARG A 144 -5.85 15.20 -11.75
N ILE A 145 -5.72 14.29 -12.72
CA ILE A 145 -4.49 13.49 -12.88
C ILE A 145 -3.44 14.41 -13.50
N ALA A 146 -2.44 14.83 -12.70
CA ALA A 146 -1.38 15.72 -13.14
C ALA A 146 -0.34 14.98 -13.99
N SER A 147 0.03 13.78 -13.57
CA SER A 147 0.94 12.89 -14.28
C SER A 147 0.86 11.47 -13.72
N TYR A 148 1.48 10.52 -14.43
CA TYR A 148 1.69 9.16 -13.94
C TYR A 148 2.95 8.58 -14.58
N ALA A 149 3.54 7.59 -13.93
CA ALA A 149 4.68 6.87 -14.47
C ALA A 149 4.78 5.44 -13.92
N THR A 150 5.41 4.58 -14.70
CA THR A 150 5.87 3.27 -14.28
C THR A 150 7.39 3.17 -14.45
N ALA A 151 8.01 2.31 -13.66
CA ALA A 151 9.43 2.01 -13.73
C ALA A 151 9.71 0.55 -13.36
N GLY A 152 10.77 -0.01 -13.94
CA GLY A 152 11.31 -1.32 -13.58
C GLY A 152 12.53 -1.19 -12.66
N VAL A 153 12.71 -2.17 -11.79
CA VAL A 153 13.88 -2.36 -10.92
C VAL A 153 14.24 -3.85 -10.92
N ASP A 154 15.35 -4.19 -10.29
CA ASP A 154 15.70 -5.60 -10.07
C ASP A 154 14.61 -6.31 -9.24
N PRO A 155 14.07 -7.47 -9.67
CA PRO A 155 13.08 -8.23 -8.93
C PRO A 155 13.50 -8.57 -7.49
N GLN A 156 14.81 -8.71 -7.22
CA GLN A 156 15.32 -8.99 -5.88
C GLN A 156 15.05 -7.87 -4.87
N ILE A 157 14.84 -6.64 -5.35
CA ILE A 157 14.55 -5.44 -4.55
C ILE A 157 13.28 -4.75 -5.08
N MET A 158 12.29 -5.53 -5.51
CA MET A 158 11.05 -5.01 -6.12
C MET A 158 10.36 -3.93 -5.29
N GLY A 159 10.49 -3.99 -3.95
CA GLY A 159 9.98 -2.99 -3.01
C GLY A 159 10.47 -1.55 -3.28
N THR A 160 11.57 -1.39 -4.03
CA THR A 160 12.15 -0.08 -4.37
C THR A 160 11.53 0.56 -5.62
N GLY A 161 10.69 -0.17 -6.36
CA GLY A 161 10.00 0.31 -7.56
C GLY A 161 9.30 1.67 -7.44
N PRO A 162 8.68 2.04 -6.30
CA PRO A 162 8.11 3.35 -6.07
C PRO A 162 9.09 4.51 -6.28
N ILE A 163 10.38 4.34 -6.00
CA ILE A 163 11.38 5.41 -6.06
C ILE A 163 11.52 5.95 -7.49
N PRO A 164 11.91 5.14 -8.50
CA PRO A 164 12.02 5.64 -9.87
C PRO A 164 10.65 5.99 -10.48
N ALA A 165 9.57 5.28 -10.11
CA ALA A 165 8.23 5.61 -10.60
C ALA A 165 7.79 7.00 -10.12
N SER A 166 7.96 7.29 -8.83
CA SER A 166 7.58 8.57 -8.23
C SER A 166 8.41 9.72 -8.76
N ARG A 167 9.75 9.57 -8.83
CA ARG A 167 10.63 10.61 -9.40
C ARG A 167 10.22 10.97 -10.84
N ARG A 168 9.91 9.96 -11.66
CA ARG A 168 9.46 10.16 -13.04
C ARG A 168 8.07 10.79 -13.15
N ALA A 169 7.15 10.44 -12.26
CA ALA A 169 5.82 11.06 -12.21
C ALA A 169 5.93 12.53 -11.81
N LEU A 170 6.70 12.84 -10.77
CA LEU A 170 6.94 14.21 -10.30
C LEU A 170 7.60 15.06 -11.40
N GLU A 171 8.63 14.55 -12.06
CA GLU A 171 9.28 15.22 -13.20
C GLU A 171 8.27 15.55 -14.30
N ARG A 172 7.41 14.60 -14.68
CA ARG A 172 6.35 14.81 -15.69
C ARG A 172 5.29 15.84 -15.27
N ALA A 173 5.02 15.96 -13.97
CA ALA A 173 4.13 16.99 -13.43
C ALA A 173 4.82 18.36 -13.30
N GLY A 174 6.15 18.42 -13.44
CA GLY A 174 6.94 19.61 -13.12
C GLY A 174 6.98 19.91 -11.62
N TRP A 175 6.88 18.87 -10.78
CA TRP A 175 6.87 18.98 -9.33
C TRP A 175 8.15 18.43 -8.71
N SER A 176 8.46 18.90 -7.51
CA SER A 176 9.46 18.33 -6.61
C SER A 176 8.78 17.59 -5.45
N VAL A 177 9.56 16.84 -4.66
CA VAL A 177 9.03 16.20 -3.44
C VAL A 177 8.54 17.23 -2.41
N GLY A 178 9.10 18.45 -2.40
CA GLY A 178 8.69 19.52 -1.50
C GLY A 178 7.38 20.21 -1.92
N ASP A 179 6.87 19.92 -3.11
CA ASP A 179 5.56 20.41 -3.57
C ASP A 179 4.40 19.53 -3.06
N LEU A 180 4.67 18.35 -2.51
CA LEU A 180 3.63 17.41 -2.11
C LEU A 180 3.02 17.80 -0.76
N ASP A 181 1.70 17.86 -0.71
CA ASP A 181 0.94 18.09 0.52
C ASP A 181 0.55 16.77 1.21
N LEU A 182 0.40 15.70 0.41
CA LEU A 182 -0.02 14.40 0.89
C LEU A 182 0.51 13.26 0.01
N VAL A 183 0.91 12.16 0.64
CA VAL A 183 1.43 10.97 -0.04
C VAL A 183 0.77 9.72 0.51
N GLU A 184 0.31 8.86 -0.39
CA GLU A 184 0.00 7.47 -0.08
C GLU A 184 1.05 6.57 -0.76
N ALA A 185 1.95 6.01 0.04
CA ALA A 185 2.99 5.08 -0.40
C ALA A 185 2.74 3.70 0.21
N ASN A 186 2.37 2.71 -0.61
CA ASN A 186 1.88 1.42 -0.11
C ASN A 186 2.91 0.69 0.78
N GLU A 187 2.42 0.08 1.86
CA GLU A 187 3.23 -0.56 2.90
C GLU A 187 3.15 -2.09 2.80
N ALA A 188 3.52 -2.68 1.66
CA ALA A 188 3.54 -4.15 1.53
C ALA A 188 4.42 -4.80 2.62
N PHE A 189 5.56 -4.16 2.87
CA PHE A 189 6.45 -4.45 3.99
C PHE A 189 6.99 -3.14 4.57
N ALA A 190 7.23 -3.08 5.89
CA ALA A 190 7.85 -1.93 6.54
C ALA A 190 9.26 -1.65 5.97
N ALA A 191 10.05 -2.70 5.74
CA ALA A 191 11.40 -2.57 5.17
C ALA A 191 11.41 -1.75 3.87
N GLN A 192 10.56 -2.08 2.89
CA GLN A 192 10.53 -1.33 1.64
C GLN A 192 9.93 0.06 1.81
N ALA A 193 8.92 0.24 2.66
CA ALA A 193 8.30 1.55 2.88
C ALA A 193 9.31 2.54 3.49
N ILE A 194 10.12 2.07 4.46
CA ILE A 194 11.20 2.85 5.06
C ILE A 194 12.27 3.19 4.02
N ALA A 195 12.69 2.22 3.19
CA ALA A 195 13.66 2.46 2.12
C ALA A 195 13.17 3.54 1.13
N VAL A 196 11.91 3.43 0.68
CA VAL A 196 11.29 4.40 -0.24
C VAL A 196 11.22 5.78 0.39
N ASN A 197 10.78 5.89 1.66
CA ASN A 197 10.72 7.18 2.36
C ASN A 197 12.09 7.85 2.45
N ARG A 198 13.14 7.10 2.78
CA ARG A 198 14.52 7.61 2.86
C ARG A 198 15.04 8.09 1.52
N ASP A 199 14.86 7.28 0.47
CA ASP A 199 15.40 7.59 -0.87
C ASP A 199 14.63 8.73 -1.56
N MET A 200 13.32 8.83 -1.32
CA MET A 200 12.53 9.94 -1.85
C MET A 200 12.82 11.24 -1.11
N GLY A 201 13.19 11.19 0.17
CA GLY A 201 13.54 12.37 0.96
C GLY A 201 12.38 13.34 1.18
N TRP A 202 11.14 12.87 1.02
CA TRP A 202 9.94 13.63 1.39
C TRP A 202 9.73 13.62 2.91
N ASP A 203 8.84 14.48 3.40
CA ASP A 203 8.46 14.50 4.81
C ASP A 203 7.63 13.25 5.17
N PRO A 204 8.06 12.38 6.10
CA PRO A 204 7.26 11.24 6.53
C PRO A 204 5.92 11.63 7.18
N ALA A 205 5.77 12.86 7.69
CA ALA A 205 4.54 13.32 8.33
C ALA A 205 3.37 13.50 7.33
N ILE A 206 3.66 13.62 6.04
CA ILE A 206 2.64 13.68 4.97
C ILE A 206 2.34 12.31 4.36
N VAL A 207 3.00 11.24 4.81
CA VAL A 207 2.89 9.89 4.22
C VAL A 207 1.94 9.01 5.04
N ASN A 208 0.94 8.43 4.38
CA ASN A 208 -0.02 7.48 4.95
C ASN A 208 -0.61 8.00 6.27
N VAL A 209 -1.11 9.24 6.25
CA VAL A 209 -1.50 9.97 7.47
C VAL A 209 -2.67 9.33 8.23
N ASN A 210 -3.41 8.47 7.55
CA ASN A 210 -4.50 7.67 8.10
C ASN A 210 -4.10 6.20 8.32
N GLY A 211 -2.79 5.89 8.32
CA GLY A 211 -2.28 4.53 8.33
C GLY A 211 -2.18 3.93 6.94
N GLY A 212 -1.42 2.85 6.80
CA GLY A 212 -1.19 2.18 5.52
C GLY A 212 -1.44 0.69 5.56
N ALA A 213 -0.93 -0.04 4.56
CA ALA A 213 -1.27 -1.45 4.34
C ALA A 213 -0.78 -2.41 5.43
N VAL A 214 0.21 -2.04 6.26
CA VAL A 214 0.57 -2.84 7.44
C VAL A 214 -0.61 -2.91 8.43
N ALA A 215 -1.44 -1.87 8.49
CA ALA A 215 -2.61 -1.80 9.35
C ALA A 215 -3.93 -2.13 8.64
N ILE A 216 -4.13 -1.58 7.44
CA ILE A 216 -5.40 -1.66 6.70
C ILE A 216 -5.48 -2.95 5.87
N GLY A 217 -4.33 -3.48 5.45
CA GLY A 217 -4.24 -4.68 4.61
C GLY A 217 -3.91 -4.40 3.15
N HIS A 218 -3.62 -5.48 2.42
CA HIS A 218 -3.11 -5.46 1.06
C HIS A 218 -3.85 -6.44 0.12
N PRO A 219 -5.08 -6.10 -0.32
CA PRO A 219 -5.75 -6.83 -1.40
C PRO A 219 -5.01 -6.52 -2.71
N ILE A 220 -4.09 -7.39 -3.14
CA ILE A 220 -3.04 -7.10 -4.15
C ILE A 220 -3.59 -6.36 -5.38
N GLY A 221 -4.64 -6.91 -6.02
CA GLY A 221 -5.22 -6.33 -7.23
C GLY A 221 -6.00 -5.03 -7.02
N ALA A 222 -6.47 -4.75 -5.81
CA ALA A 222 -7.24 -3.55 -5.48
C ALA A 222 -6.39 -2.45 -4.80
N SER A 223 -5.22 -2.79 -4.26
CA SER A 223 -4.46 -1.92 -3.36
C SER A 223 -4.04 -0.60 -3.99
N GLY A 224 -3.74 -0.58 -5.29
CA GLY A 224 -3.42 0.65 -6.01
C GLY A 224 -4.59 1.63 -6.10
N ALA A 225 -5.81 1.11 -6.36
CA ALA A 225 -7.01 1.93 -6.33
C ALA A 225 -7.42 2.30 -4.89
N ARG A 226 -7.16 1.41 -3.92
CA ARG A 226 -7.46 1.66 -2.50
C ARG A 226 -6.63 2.81 -1.95
N ILE A 227 -5.30 2.82 -2.13
CA ILE A 227 -4.46 3.97 -1.72
C ILE A 227 -4.85 5.27 -2.44
N LEU A 228 -5.28 5.18 -3.70
CA LEU A 228 -5.73 6.33 -4.47
C LEU A 228 -7.01 6.93 -3.88
N ASN A 229 -7.97 6.09 -3.50
CA ASN A 229 -9.20 6.55 -2.84
C ASN A 229 -8.86 7.22 -1.51
N THR A 230 -8.11 6.55 -0.63
CA THR A 230 -7.70 7.12 0.66
C THR A 230 -6.99 8.47 0.49
N LEU A 231 -6.11 8.60 -0.51
CA LEU A 231 -5.46 9.86 -0.86
C LEU A 231 -6.47 10.95 -1.24
N LEU A 232 -7.38 10.67 -2.18
CA LEU A 232 -8.36 11.65 -2.67
C LEU A 232 -9.27 12.18 -1.56
N PHE A 233 -9.81 11.29 -0.73
CA PHE A 233 -10.70 11.67 0.37
C PHE A 233 -9.97 12.45 1.46
N GLU A 234 -8.76 12.05 1.83
CA GLU A 234 -7.99 12.79 2.83
C GLU A 234 -7.50 14.13 2.27
N MET A 235 -7.10 14.20 0.99
CA MET A 235 -6.74 15.46 0.35
C MET A 235 -7.91 16.45 0.38
N GLN A 236 -9.13 15.99 0.11
CA GLN A 236 -10.34 16.80 0.24
C GLN A 236 -10.56 17.28 1.67
N ARG A 237 -10.42 16.40 2.66
CA ARG A 237 -10.66 16.70 4.07
C ARG A 237 -9.71 17.76 4.64
N ARG A 238 -8.46 17.78 4.19
CA ARG A 238 -7.43 18.73 4.69
C ARG A 238 -7.12 19.88 3.73
N ASP A 239 -7.90 20.00 2.67
CA ASP A 239 -7.66 20.92 1.54
C ASP A 239 -6.24 20.87 0.95
N ALA A 240 -5.65 19.67 0.89
CA ALA A 240 -4.37 19.46 0.20
C ALA A 240 -4.54 19.67 -1.31
N LYS A 241 -3.53 20.24 -1.97
CA LYS A 241 -3.57 20.56 -3.39
C LYS A 241 -2.81 19.56 -4.23
N LYS A 242 -1.62 19.12 -3.82
CA LYS A 242 -0.78 18.18 -4.58
C LYS A 242 -0.58 16.87 -3.84
N GLY A 243 -1.02 15.78 -4.47
CA GLY A 243 -0.96 14.43 -3.92
C GLY A 243 -0.15 13.47 -4.78
N LEU A 244 0.41 12.43 -4.15
CA LEU A 244 1.09 11.32 -4.83
C LEU A 244 0.61 9.98 -4.26
N ALA A 245 0.14 9.08 -5.13
CA ALA A 245 -0.09 7.69 -4.80
C ALA A 245 0.98 6.81 -5.49
N THR A 246 1.62 5.91 -4.76
CA THR A 246 2.67 5.03 -5.32
C THR A 246 2.74 3.66 -4.64
N LEU A 247 3.12 2.63 -5.39
CA LEU A 247 3.29 1.26 -4.87
C LEU A 247 4.34 0.43 -5.64
N CYS A 248 4.91 -0.55 -4.95
CA CYS A 248 5.80 -1.57 -5.51
C CYS A 248 5.00 -2.72 -6.13
N ILE A 249 5.60 -3.44 -7.07
CA ILE A 249 4.97 -4.54 -7.80
C ILE A 249 5.96 -5.72 -7.86
N GLY A 250 5.47 -6.91 -7.49
CA GLY A 250 6.23 -8.16 -7.60
C GLY A 250 6.78 -8.38 -9.01
N GLY A 251 7.97 -8.96 -9.12
CA GLY A 251 8.70 -9.06 -10.38
C GLY A 251 9.49 -7.81 -10.77
N GLY A 252 9.56 -6.79 -9.90
CA GLY A 252 10.50 -5.68 -10.04
C GLY A 252 9.95 -4.47 -10.78
N MET A 253 8.79 -3.95 -10.36
CA MET A 253 8.25 -2.70 -10.92
C MET A 253 7.68 -1.77 -9.85
N GLY A 254 7.38 -0.53 -10.24
CA GLY A 254 6.57 0.40 -9.47
C GLY A 254 5.71 1.27 -10.36
N VAL A 255 4.66 1.82 -9.77
CA VAL A 255 3.73 2.76 -10.41
C VAL A 255 3.46 3.93 -9.47
N ALA A 256 3.38 5.12 -10.03
CA ALA A 256 3.10 6.36 -9.32
C ALA A 256 2.12 7.24 -10.10
N LEU A 257 1.25 7.95 -9.39
CA LEU A 257 0.24 8.84 -9.94
C LEU A 257 0.17 10.14 -9.12
N CYS A 258 0.35 11.28 -9.80
CA CYS A 258 0.28 12.61 -9.22
C CYS A 258 -1.12 13.21 -9.41
N LEU A 259 -1.69 13.79 -8.36
CA LEU A 259 -3.02 14.37 -8.34
C LEU A 259 -2.97 15.83 -7.93
N GLU A 260 -3.76 16.66 -8.61
CA GLU A 260 -3.95 18.06 -8.26
C GLU A 260 -5.42 18.35 -7.96
N ARG A 261 -5.71 18.95 -6.81
CA ARG A 261 -7.05 19.43 -6.46
C ARG A 261 -7.24 20.89 -6.85
N PRO A 262 -8.47 21.30 -7.24
CA PRO A 262 -8.80 22.69 -7.53
C PRO A 262 -8.74 23.62 -6.30
#